data_AF-A0A1G0KVK2-F1
#
_entry.id   AF-A0A1G0KVK2-F1
#
_cell.length_a   1.000
_cell.length_b   1.000
_cell.length_c   1.000
_cell.angle_alpha   90.00
_cell.angle_beta   90.00
_cell.angle_gamma   90.00
#
_symmetry.space_group_name_H-M   'P 1'
#
loop_
_entity.id
_entity.type
_entity.pdbx_description
1 polymer ?
#
loop_
_entity_poly.entity_id
_entity_poly.type
_entity_poly.pdbx_seq_one_letter_code
_entity_poly.pdbx_strand_id
1 'polypeptide(L)'
;MRWIAPTEKDPAGAMLDGMPQAGNDRQSVFGGYLEIVCVPLLMVFHRLCYDLTGILLSGSAVDHGPLLLTRLDEWIPFVPVFVLPYILTWGYGGFIVLYALLSRTYDHRLFRYFYLAFLLMTGVECLLWLTFPAQISIRAGATELARSGWLGELTSYVYQRATPWNVIPSAHIAFAWLAWLFSAHFARAGQRWPFLAAFILVALSVLFIKNHYLADVAGGVLLGQSIYLLVFRPACRRGLLDRLPGSLVVGVSLAAATAATLGFMSLQG
;
A
#
# COMPACT_ATOMS: atom_id res chain seq x y z
N MET A 1 49.56 25.17 19.86
CA MET A 1 49.06 24.51 18.63
C MET A 1 47.57 24.73 18.54
N ARG A 2 47.11 25.47 17.52
CA ARG A 2 45.68 25.65 17.20
C ARG A 2 45.15 24.34 16.61
N TRP A 3 44.10 23.78 17.20
CA TRP A 3 43.32 22.73 16.55
C TRP A 3 42.26 23.39 15.66
N ILE A 4 42.34 23.04 14.39
CA ILE A 4 41.56 23.56 13.27
C ILE A 4 40.16 22.92 13.33
N ALA A 5 39.12 23.75 13.21
CA ALA A 5 37.73 23.29 13.12
C ALA A 5 37.47 22.51 11.81
N PRO A 6 36.61 21.48 11.80
CA PRO A 6 36.17 20.89 10.55
C PRO A 6 35.22 21.86 9.82
N THR A 7 35.69 22.41 8.71
CA THR A 7 34.85 23.01 7.67
C THR A 7 34.45 21.91 6.69
N GLU A 8 33.17 21.56 6.66
CA GLU A 8 32.34 21.51 5.45
C GLU A 8 30.99 20.89 5.79
N LYS A 9 29.95 21.55 5.29
CA LYS A 9 28.55 21.19 5.50
C LYS A 9 28.29 19.82 4.88
N ASP A 10 27.91 18.86 5.71
CA ASP A 10 27.21 17.65 5.27
C ASP A 10 25.92 18.08 4.54
N PRO A 11 25.77 17.79 3.23
CA PRO A 11 24.57 18.13 2.48
C PRO A 11 23.31 17.39 2.98
N ALA A 12 23.44 16.37 3.83
CA ALA A 12 22.31 15.73 4.50
C ALA A 12 21.75 16.58 5.68
N GLY A 13 22.60 17.37 6.34
CA GLY A 13 22.19 18.26 7.45
C GLY A 13 21.27 19.39 6.98
N ALA A 14 21.51 19.93 5.79
CA ALA A 14 20.73 21.03 5.23
C ALA A 14 19.29 20.63 4.80
N MET A 15 18.97 19.33 4.70
CA MET A 15 17.61 18.87 4.42
C MET A 15 16.71 18.82 5.67
N LEU A 16 17.28 18.90 6.88
CA LEU A 16 16.55 18.79 8.15
C LEU A 16 16.23 20.14 8.81
N ASP A 17 16.87 21.23 8.38
CA ASP A 17 16.73 22.58 8.96
C ASP A 17 15.38 23.27 8.68
N GLY A 18 14.50 22.64 7.90
CA GLY A 18 13.15 23.14 7.59
C GLY A 18 12.01 22.42 8.30
N MET A 19 12.28 21.39 9.12
CA MET A 19 11.23 20.62 9.77
C MET A 19 10.79 21.28 11.09
N PRO A 20 9.48 21.43 11.35
CA PRO A 20 8.99 22.00 12.60
C PRO A 20 9.53 21.21 13.81
N GLN A 21 10.22 21.90 14.72
CA GLN A 21 10.63 21.36 16.01
C GLN A 21 9.39 20.87 16.77
N ALA A 22 9.45 19.64 17.32
CA ALA A 22 8.35 19.01 18.02
C ALA A 22 8.01 19.78 19.31
N GLY A 23 6.97 20.62 19.26
CA GLY A 23 6.42 21.30 20.42
C GLY A 23 5.73 20.32 21.36
N ASN A 24 6.03 20.45 22.65
CA ASN A 24 5.43 19.69 23.75
C ASN A 24 3.98 20.13 23.99
N ASP A 25 3.04 19.58 23.22
CA ASP A 25 1.63 19.92 23.35
C ASP A 25 0.79 18.68 23.66
N ARG A 26 0.03 18.64 24.76
CA ARG A 26 -0.77 17.45 25.16
C ARG A 26 -1.83 17.08 24.12
N GLN A 27 -2.24 18.01 23.27
CA GLN A 27 -3.09 17.74 22.10
C GLN A 27 -2.39 16.87 21.03
N SER A 28 -1.05 16.91 20.95
CA SER A 28 -0.26 16.10 20.02
C SER A 28 -0.23 14.61 20.38
N VAL A 29 -0.46 14.27 21.66
CA VAL A 29 -0.43 12.89 22.15
C VAL A 29 -1.75 12.19 21.81
N PHE A 30 -2.90 12.82 22.08
CA PHE A 30 -4.21 12.30 21.70
C PHE A 30 -4.39 12.21 20.17
N GLY A 31 -3.97 13.26 19.45
CA GLY A 31 -3.85 13.26 17.99
C GLY A 31 -2.62 12.52 17.47
N GLY A 32 -2.04 11.60 18.24
CA GLY A 32 -1.09 10.60 17.75
C GLY A 32 -1.72 9.20 17.74
N TYR A 33 -2.54 8.90 18.76
CA TYR A 33 -3.25 7.62 18.90
C TYR A 33 -4.38 7.46 17.88
N LEU A 34 -5.11 8.52 17.54
CA LEU A 34 -6.18 8.47 16.54
C LEU A 34 -5.63 8.09 15.15
N GLU A 35 -4.47 8.62 14.79
CA GLU A 35 -3.75 8.36 13.54
C GLU A 35 -3.25 6.92 13.46
N ILE A 36 -2.86 6.32 14.59
CA ILE A 36 -2.49 4.90 14.64
C ILE A 36 -3.71 4.02 14.33
N VAL A 37 -4.87 4.35 14.89
CA VAL A 37 -6.14 3.63 14.66
C VAL A 37 -6.64 3.80 13.22
N CYS A 38 -6.24 4.86 12.51
CA CYS A 38 -6.59 5.04 11.10
C CYS A 38 -6.03 3.95 10.18
N VAL A 39 -4.89 3.34 10.53
CA VAL A 39 -4.24 2.36 9.64
C VAL A 39 -5.10 1.12 9.35
N PRO A 40 -5.60 0.37 10.34
CA PRO A 40 -6.50 -0.75 10.06
C PRO A 40 -7.78 -0.28 9.35
N LEU A 41 -8.31 0.90 9.66
CA LEU A 41 -9.49 1.46 9.00
C LEU A 41 -9.23 1.74 7.50
N LEU A 42 -8.05 2.24 7.15
CA LEU A 42 -7.65 2.48 5.77
C LEU A 42 -7.46 1.17 5.00
N MET A 43 -6.91 0.13 5.62
CA MET A 43 -6.82 -1.20 5.00
C MET A 43 -8.22 -1.79 4.74
N VAL A 44 -9.14 -1.64 5.69
CA VAL A 44 -10.55 -2.05 5.50
C VAL A 44 -11.23 -1.23 4.40
N PHE A 45 -11.06 0.09 4.39
CA PHE A 45 -11.58 0.95 3.33
C PHE A 45 -11.08 0.53 1.95
N HIS A 46 -9.77 0.29 1.82
CA HIS A 46 -9.17 -0.19 0.58
C HIS A 46 -9.79 -1.53 0.13
N ARG A 47 -9.95 -2.48 1.06
CA ARG A 47 -10.62 -3.75 0.75
C ARG A 47 -12.05 -3.55 0.26
N LEU A 48 -12.83 -2.69 0.91
CA LEU A 48 -14.19 -2.38 0.49
C LEU A 48 -14.24 -1.75 -0.91
N CYS A 49 -13.30 -0.86 -1.22
CA CYS A 49 -13.15 -0.29 -2.55
C CYS A 49 -12.81 -1.35 -3.61
N TYR A 50 -11.89 -2.25 -3.30
CA TYR A 50 -11.56 -3.38 -4.17
C TYR A 50 -12.77 -4.28 -4.41
N ASP A 51 -13.50 -4.66 -3.36
CA ASP A 51 -14.68 -5.52 -3.49
C ASP A 51 -15.82 -4.80 -4.25
N LEU A 52 -16.03 -3.51 -4.01
CA LEU A 52 -17.02 -2.69 -4.70
C LEU A 52 -16.74 -2.60 -6.20
N THR A 53 -15.49 -2.28 -6.59
CA THR A 53 -15.10 -2.27 -8.01
C THR A 53 -15.25 -3.65 -8.64
N GLY A 54 -14.91 -4.70 -7.89
CA GLY A 54 -15.14 -6.08 -8.27
C GLY A 54 -16.60 -6.39 -8.60
N ILE A 55 -17.53 -6.00 -7.73
CA ILE A 55 -18.98 -6.18 -7.92
C ILE A 55 -19.50 -5.35 -9.10
N LEU A 56 -19.09 -4.08 -9.21
CA LEU A 56 -19.52 -3.22 -10.32
C LEU A 56 -19.13 -3.79 -11.69
N LEU A 57 -18.01 -4.51 -11.74
CA LEU A 57 -17.50 -5.17 -12.93
C LEU A 57 -18.02 -6.61 -13.10
N SER A 58 -18.73 -7.20 -12.15
CA SER A 58 -19.17 -8.60 -12.24
C SER A 58 -20.35 -8.84 -13.18
N GLY A 59 -20.91 -7.77 -13.77
CA GLY A 59 -22.02 -7.87 -14.72
C GLY A 59 -21.62 -8.60 -16.01
N SER A 60 -22.48 -9.51 -16.48
CA SER A 60 -22.21 -10.36 -17.66
C SER A 60 -22.06 -9.60 -18.99
N ALA A 61 -22.43 -8.31 -19.03
CA ALA A 61 -22.30 -7.44 -20.20
C ALA A 61 -21.02 -6.58 -20.19
N VAL A 62 -20.20 -6.65 -19.12
CA VAL A 62 -18.97 -5.88 -19.00
C VAL A 62 -17.85 -6.56 -19.78
N ASP A 63 -17.17 -5.82 -20.64
CA ASP A 63 -15.90 -6.27 -21.23
C ASP A 63 -14.81 -6.16 -20.16
N HIS A 64 -14.33 -7.30 -19.66
CA HIS A 64 -13.28 -7.37 -18.64
C HIS A 64 -11.88 -7.10 -19.18
N GLY A 65 -11.74 -6.75 -20.46
CA GLY A 65 -10.49 -6.41 -21.09
C GLY A 65 -9.56 -7.62 -21.28
N PRO A 66 -8.29 -7.38 -21.61
CA PRO A 66 -7.37 -8.44 -22.02
C PRO A 66 -6.79 -9.20 -20.82
N LEU A 67 -6.29 -10.42 -21.11
CA LEU A 67 -5.28 -11.07 -20.27
C LEU A 67 -3.92 -10.44 -20.61
N LEU A 68 -3.30 -9.78 -19.63
CA LEU A 68 -1.96 -9.17 -19.80
C LEU A 68 -0.82 -10.19 -19.61
N LEU A 69 -1.09 -11.47 -19.92
CA LEU A 69 -0.14 -12.57 -19.81
C LEU A 69 0.98 -12.42 -20.84
N THR A 70 2.22 -12.54 -20.39
CA THR A 70 3.40 -12.61 -21.27
C THR A 70 4.10 -13.96 -21.16
N ARG A 71 5.01 -14.27 -22.11
CA ARG A 71 5.86 -15.47 -22.03
C ARG A 71 6.73 -15.52 -20.77
N LEU A 72 7.08 -14.37 -20.20
CA LEU A 72 7.85 -14.33 -18.95
C LEU A 72 6.99 -14.80 -17.77
N ASP A 73 5.69 -14.51 -17.75
CA ASP A 73 4.76 -14.97 -16.71
C ASP A 73 4.57 -16.49 -16.71
N GLU A 74 4.74 -17.12 -17.87
CA GLU A 74 4.68 -18.57 -18.04
C GLU A 74 5.88 -19.26 -17.38
N TRP A 75 7.06 -18.63 -17.39
CA TRP A 75 8.29 -19.18 -16.81
C TRP A 75 8.37 -19.08 -15.29
N ILE A 76 7.58 -18.19 -14.68
CA ILE A 76 7.51 -18.05 -13.23
C ILE A 76 6.90 -19.35 -12.66
N PRO A 77 7.54 -20.08 -11.73
CA PRO A 77 6.93 -21.28 -11.15
C PRO A 77 5.85 -20.92 -10.12
N PHE A 78 4.92 -21.84 -9.89
CA PHE A 78 4.05 -21.76 -8.71
C PHE A 78 4.83 -22.20 -7.46
N VAL A 79 4.90 -21.35 -6.42
CA VAL A 79 5.61 -21.65 -5.17
C VAL A 79 4.69 -21.38 -3.97
N PRO A 80 4.06 -22.42 -3.40
CA PRO A 80 2.93 -22.25 -2.48
C PRO A 80 3.29 -21.56 -1.15
N VAL A 81 4.53 -21.67 -0.67
CA VAL A 81 4.98 -21.00 0.57
C VAL A 81 4.83 -19.47 0.51
N PHE A 82 4.82 -18.90 -0.69
CA PHE A 82 4.67 -17.47 -0.90
C PHE A 82 3.24 -16.95 -0.65
N VAL A 83 2.27 -17.83 -0.40
CA VAL A 83 0.97 -17.40 0.13
C VAL A 83 1.09 -16.71 1.49
N LEU A 84 2.10 -17.05 2.29
CA LEU A 84 2.34 -16.46 3.60
C LEU A 84 2.67 -14.97 3.51
N PRO A 85 3.73 -14.54 2.79
CA PRO A 85 3.98 -13.11 2.60
C PRO A 85 2.86 -12.40 1.83
N TYR A 86 2.12 -13.10 0.96
CA TYR A 86 0.93 -12.52 0.33
C TYR A 86 -0.12 -12.13 1.37
N ILE A 87 -0.46 -13.01 2.31
CA ILE A 87 -1.47 -12.70 3.36
C ILE A 87 -0.95 -11.66 4.36
N LEU A 88 0.35 -11.63 4.64
CA LEU A 88 0.94 -10.62 5.54
C LEU A 88 0.78 -9.18 5.02
N THR A 89 0.46 -8.97 3.74
CA THR A 89 0.16 -7.65 3.19
C THR A 89 -1.01 -6.95 3.91
N TRP A 90 -1.99 -7.70 4.42
CA TRP A 90 -3.10 -7.17 5.20
C TRP A 90 -2.65 -6.51 6.51
N GLY A 91 -1.54 -6.98 7.08
CA GLY A 91 -0.92 -6.41 8.28
C GLY A 91 0.15 -5.36 7.97
N TYR A 92 0.42 -5.07 6.69
CA TYR A 92 1.60 -4.29 6.30
C TYR A 92 1.52 -2.82 6.74
N GLY A 93 0.33 -2.21 6.74
CA GLY A 93 0.14 -0.89 7.33
C GLY A 93 0.52 -0.86 8.81
N GLY A 94 0.11 -1.88 9.56
CA GLY A 94 0.46 -2.04 10.98
C GLY A 94 1.97 -2.22 11.18
N PHE A 95 2.65 -2.96 10.30
CA PHE A 95 4.10 -3.08 10.30
C PHE A 95 4.81 -1.72 10.16
N ILE A 96 4.36 -0.83 9.26
CA ILE A 96 4.95 0.50 9.07
C ILE A 96 4.87 1.32 10.37
N VAL A 97 3.69 1.35 11.00
CA VAL A 97 3.48 2.08 12.26
C VAL A 97 4.28 1.47 13.40
N LEU A 98 4.21 0.14 13.56
CA LEU A 98 4.92 -0.57 14.62
C LEU A 98 6.43 -0.34 14.52
N TYR A 99 6.99 -0.43 13.32
CA TYR A 99 8.39 -0.11 13.09
C TYR A 99 8.70 1.33 13.53
N ALA A 100 7.88 2.30 13.12
CA ALA A 100 8.12 3.72 13.43
C ALA A 100 8.06 3.99 14.95
N LEU A 101 7.13 3.35 15.66
CA LEU A 101 7.01 3.41 17.12
C LEU A 101 8.21 2.76 17.82
N LEU A 102 8.56 1.52 17.45
CA LEU A 102 9.69 0.80 18.05
C LEU A 102 11.03 1.50 17.81
N SER A 103 11.18 2.13 16.64
CA SER A 103 12.37 2.89 16.27
C SER A 103 12.40 4.32 16.85
N ARG A 104 11.33 4.73 17.55
CA ARG A 104 11.13 6.10 18.08
C ARG A 104 11.25 7.19 17.00
N THR A 105 10.67 6.90 15.84
CA THR A 105 10.68 7.74 14.63
C THR A 105 9.27 8.12 14.17
N TYR A 106 8.25 7.73 14.94
CA TYR A 106 6.86 8.04 14.62
C TYR A 106 6.59 9.54 14.74
N ASP A 107 6.13 10.13 13.64
CA ASP A 107 5.64 11.51 13.57
C ASP A 107 4.23 11.48 12.96
N HIS A 108 3.24 11.84 13.78
CA HIS A 108 1.84 11.87 13.36
C HIS A 108 1.60 12.78 12.16
N ARG A 109 2.31 13.91 12.02
CA ARG A 109 2.15 14.83 10.88
C ARG A 109 2.64 14.18 9.60
N LEU A 110 3.81 13.56 9.66
CA LEU A 110 4.38 12.83 8.54
C LEU A 110 3.45 11.68 8.09
N PHE A 111 2.89 10.93 9.03
CA PHE A 111 1.96 9.83 8.74
C PHE A 111 0.62 10.32 8.15
N ARG A 112 0.15 11.54 8.46
CA ARG A 112 -1.02 12.13 7.78
C ARG A 112 -0.79 12.30 6.27
N TYR A 113 0.41 12.70 5.85
CA TYR A 113 0.75 12.77 4.43
C TYR A 113 0.74 11.38 3.78
N PHE A 114 1.22 10.36 4.48
CA PHE A 114 1.17 8.98 4.02
C PHE A 114 -0.27 8.48 3.86
N TYR A 115 -1.16 8.79 4.80
CA TYR A 115 -2.58 8.43 4.73
C TYR A 115 -3.30 9.11 3.56
N LEU A 116 -3.03 10.40 3.33
CA LEU A 116 -3.55 11.10 2.16
C LEU A 116 -3.05 10.45 0.86
N ALA A 117 -1.76 10.13 0.78
CA ALA A 117 -1.18 9.45 -0.37
C ALA A 117 -1.84 8.09 -0.60
N PHE A 118 -2.07 7.32 0.45
CA PHE A 118 -2.76 6.03 0.38
C PHE A 118 -4.21 6.18 -0.10
N LEU A 119 -4.98 7.12 0.46
CA LEU A 119 -6.36 7.37 0.04
C LEU A 119 -6.47 7.74 -1.45
N LEU A 120 -5.57 8.62 -1.91
CA LEU A 120 -5.52 9.02 -3.32
C LEU A 120 -5.04 7.88 -4.23
N MET A 121 -4.10 7.05 -3.76
CA MET A 121 -3.70 5.83 -4.45
C MET A 121 -4.91 4.91 -4.66
N THR A 122 -5.65 4.59 -3.59
CA THR A 122 -6.88 3.77 -3.67
C THR A 122 -7.89 4.36 -4.65
N GLY A 123 -8.10 5.69 -4.64
CA GLY A 123 -9.02 6.34 -5.58
C GLY A 123 -8.58 6.19 -7.04
N VAL A 124 -7.28 6.32 -7.32
CA VAL A 124 -6.73 6.12 -8.67
C VAL A 124 -6.79 4.64 -9.07
N GLU A 125 -6.54 3.70 -8.16
CA GLU A 125 -6.72 2.26 -8.41
C GLU A 125 -8.16 1.96 -8.83
N CYS A 126 -9.15 2.42 -8.06
CA CYS A 126 -10.56 2.23 -8.40
C CYS A 126 -10.91 2.79 -9.78
N LEU A 127 -10.42 4.00 -10.09
CA LEU A 127 -10.65 4.62 -11.39
C LEU A 127 -10.05 3.77 -12.51
N LEU A 128 -8.81 3.30 -12.35
CA LEU A 128 -8.13 2.46 -13.35
C LEU A 128 -8.81 1.11 -13.52
N TRP A 129 -9.21 0.45 -12.43
CA TRP A 129 -9.94 -0.81 -12.51
C TRP A 129 -11.28 -0.68 -13.22
N LEU A 130 -12.00 0.43 -13.02
CA LEU A 130 -13.29 0.67 -13.67
C LEU A 130 -13.16 1.09 -15.14
N THR A 131 -12.10 1.81 -15.50
CA THR A 131 -11.92 2.36 -16.85
C THR A 131 -11.08 1.46 -17.77
N PHE A 132 -10.19 0.68 -17.19
CA PHE A 132 -9.30 -0.27 -17.85
C PHE A 132 -9.28 -1.61 -17.09
N PRO A 133 -10.40 -2.34 -17.03
CA PRO A 133 -10.41 -3.67 -16.44
C PRO A 133 -9.45 -4.57 -17.23
N ALA A 134 -8.80 -5.48 -16.52
CA ALA A 134 -7.93 -6.49 -17.11
C ALA A 134 -8.09 -7.80 -16.37
N GLN A 135 -7.99 -8.90 -17.12
CA GLN A 135 -8.25 -10.23 -16.58
C GLN A 135 -6.98 -10.85 -15.99
N ILE A 136 -7.16 -11.67 -14.95
CA ILE A 136 -6.18 -12.65 -14.48
C ILE A 136 -6.74 -14.06 -14.69
N SER A 137 -5.93 -14.94 -15.26
CA SER A 137 -6.20 -16.38 -15.21
C SER A 137 -5.48 -16.98 -14.01
N ILE A 138 -6.20 -17.73 -13.17
CA ILE A 138 -5.58 -18.54 -12.11
C ILE A 138 -4.87 -19.72 -12.79
N ARG A 139 -3.54 -19.73 -12.68
CA ARG A 139 -2.68 -20.69 -13.43
C ARG A 139 -2.17 -21.86 -12.60
N ALA A 140 -2.37 -21.85 -11.29
CA ALA A 140 -2.04 -23.00 -10.45
C ALA A 140 -3.15 -24.05 -10.58
N GLY A 141 -2.80 -25.24 -11.07
CA GLY A 141 -3.77 -26.31 -11.30
C GLY A 141 -4.30 -26.90 -9.99
N ALA A 142 -5.52 -27.46 -10.02
CA ALA A 142 -6.13 -28.11 -8.86
C ALA A 142 -5.23 -29.22 -8.27
N THR A 143 -4.51 -29.96 -9.11
CA THR A 143 -3.55 -30.97 -8.67
C THR A 143 -2.34 -30.37 -7.95
N GLU A 144 -1.82 -29.22 -8.40
CA GLU A 144 -0.69 -28.53 -7.75
C GLU A 144 -1.10 -27.98 -6.38
N LEU A 145 -2.30 -27.40 -6.29
CA LEU A 145 -2.88 -26.95 -5.02
C LEU A 145 -3.05 -28.12 -4.06
N ALA A 146 -3.67 -29.22 -4.49
CA ALA A 146 -3.87 -30.40 -3.64
C ALA A 146 -2.54 -30.98 -3.13
N ARG A 147 -1.51 -31.05 -3.98
CA ARG A 147 -0.16 -31.55 -3.60
C ARG A 147 0.57 -30.62 -2.62
N SER A 148 0.14 -29.36 -2.50
CA SER A 148 0.74 -28.37 -1.61
C SER A 148 0.19 -28.40 -0.18
N GLY A 149 -0.75 -29.32 0.13
CA GLY A 149 -1.36 -29.46 1.45
C GLY A 149 -2.02 -28.18 1.94
N TRP A 150 -1.84 -27.84 3.23
CA TRP A 150 -2.45 -26.66 3.84
C TRP A 150 -2.06 -25.33 3.17
N LEU A 151 -0.87 -25.24 2.55
CA LEU A 151 -0.48 -24.05 1.77
C LEU A 151 -1.30 -23.92 0.49
N GLY A 152 -1.65 -25.04 -0.14
CA GLY A 152 -2.54 -25.09 -1.30
C GLY A 152 -3.97 -24.73 -0.94
N GLU A 153 -4.47 -25.20 0.20
CA GLU A 153 -5.78 -24.80 0.74
C GLU A 153 -5.83 -23.28 1.00
N LEU A 154 -4.77 -22.74 1.61
CA LEU A 154 -4.66 -21.31 1.88
C LEU A 154 -4.57 -20.48 0.58
N THR A 155 -3.88 -20.99 -0.43
CA THR A 155 -3.82 -20.35 -1.75
C THR A 155 -5.19 -20.39 -2.44
N SER A 156 -5.90 -21.52 -2.36
CA SER A 156 -7.26 -21.67 -2.88
C SER A 156 -8.22 -20.69 -2.19
N TYR A 157 -8.09 -20.50 -0.88
CA TYR A 157 -8.86 -19.51 -0.12
C TYR A 157 -8.66 -18.08 -0.64
N VAL A 158 -7.40 -17.72 -0.98
CA VAL A 158 -7.07 -16.44 -1.59
C VAL A 158 -7.72 -16.30 -2.97
N TYR A 159 -7.56 -17.30 -3.83
CA TYR A 159 -8.12 -17.29 -5.19
C TYR A 159 -9.64 -17.13 -5.21
N GLN A 160 -10.36 -17.79 -4.29
CA GLN A 160 -11.83 -17.69 -4.20
C GLN A 160 -12.33 -16.29 -3.80
N ARG A 161 -11.47 -15.44 -3.25
CA ARG A 161 -11.80 -14.06 -2.80
C ARG A 161 -11.18 -12.98 -3.68
N ALA A 162 -10.40 -13.37 -4.68
CA ALA A 162 -9.85 -12.48 -5.67
C ALA A 162 -10.87 -12.32 -6.80
N THR A 163 -11.14 -11.08 -7.19
CA THR A 163 -11.94 -10.78 -8.38
C THR A 163 -11.04 -10.82 -9.61
N PRO A 164 -11.44 -11.49 -10.70
CA PRO A 164 -10.51 -11.81 -11.78
C PRO A 164 -10.34 -10.68 -12.81
N TRP A 165 -10.93 -9.50 -12.62
CA TRP A 165 -11.01 -8.42 -13.64
C TRP A 165 -10.49 -7.04 -13.20
N ASN A 166 -10.15 -6.84 -11.92
CA ASN A 166 -9.62 -5.59 -11.36
C ASN A 166 -8.20 -5.79 -10.81
N VAL A 167 -7.29 -6.25 -11.65
CA VAL A 167 -5.95 -6.71 -11.23
C VAL A 167 -4.81 -5.74 -11.52
N ILE A 168 -4.93 -4.89 -12.56
CA ILE A 168 -3.93 -3.89 -12.93
C ILE A 168 -4.45 -2.48 -12.60
N PRO A 169 -3.68 -1.65 -11.87
CA PRO A 169 -2.40 -1.95 -11.23
C PRO A 169 -2.56 -2.83 -9.98
N SER A 170 -1.51 -3.57 -9.62
CA SER A 170 -1.53 -4.38 -8.40
C SER A 170 -1.45 -3.50 -7.15
N ALA A 171 -2.51 -3.48 -6.34
CA ALA A 171 -2.58 -2.69 -5.11
C ALA A 171 -1.54 -3.09 -4.06
N HIS A 172 -1.25 -4.39 -3.94
CA HIS A 172 -0.20 -4.91 -3.05
C HIS A 172 1.16 -4.28 -3.37
N ILE A 173 1.46 -4.16 -4.68
CA ILE A 173 2.72 -3.63 -5.19
C ILE A 173 2.76 -2.11 -5.06
N ALA A 174 1.68 -1.41 -5.40
CA ALA A 174 1.58 0.03 -5.25
C ALA A 174 1.79 0.45 -3.79
N PHE A 175 1.14 -0.24 -2.85
CA PHE A 175 1.27 0.03 -1.42
C PHE A 175 2.67 -0.30 -0.90
N ALA A 176 3.22 -1.47 -1.24
CA ALA A 176 4.56 -1.88 -0.80
C ALA A 176 5.66 -0.96 -1.34
N TRP A 177 5.54 -0.52 -2.59
CA TRP A 177 6.46 0.44 -3.19
C TRP A 177 6.35 1.83 -2.54
N LEU A 178 5.12 2.33 -2.33
CA LEU A 178 4.88 3.59 -1.64
C LEU A 178 5.45 3.57 -0.22
N ALA A 179 5.28 2.47 0.53
CA ALA A 179 5.84 2.30 1.86
C ALA A 179 7.38 2.30 1.87
N TRP A 180 8.01 1.65 0.88
CA TRP A 180 9.47 1.70 0.69
C TRP A 180 9.97 3.13 0.47
N LEU A 181 9.30 3.90 -0.39
CA LEU A 181 9.65 5.31 -0.61
C LEU A 181 9.39 6.17 0.63
N PHE A 182 8.27 5.94 1.31
CA PHE A 182 7.89 6.62 2.54
C PHE A 182 8.89 6.37 3.67
N SER A 183 9.50 5.17 3.74
CA SER A 183 10.52 4.84 4.74
C SER A 183 11.70 5.82 4.77
N ALA A 184 12.00 6.49 3.66
CA ALA A 184 13.07 7.49 3.60
C ALA A 184 12.84 8.71 4.51
N HIS A 185 11.59 8.93 4.96
CA HIS A 185 11.18 10.13 5.70
C HIS A 185 11.13 9.92 7.21
N PHE A 186 11.18 8.67 7.68
CA PHE A 186 11.18 8.37 9.12
C PHE A 186 12.25 7.34 9.52
N ALA A 187 12.62 6.39 8.66
CA ALA A 187 13.67 5.43 8.97
C ALA A 187 15.06 6.00 8.67
N ARG A 188 16.04 5.66 9.51
CA ARG A 188 17.45 6.01 9.25
C ARG A 188 17.93 5.33 7.97
N ALA A 189 18.82 5.97 7.21
CA ALA A 189 19.27 5.48 5.90
C ALA A 189 19.69 3.99 5.88
N GLY A 190 20.47 3.54 6.87
CA GLY A 190 20.90 2.14 7.00
C GLY A 190 19.84 1.17 7.54
N GLN A 191 18.67 1.66 7.96
CA GLN A 191 17.61 0.86 8.58
C GLN A 191 16.39 0.71 7.68
N ARG A 192 16.46 1.17 6.43
CA ARG A 192 15.34 1.08 5.47
C ARG A 192 15.16 -0.32 4.87
N TRP A 193 16.20 -1.15 4.91
CA TRP A 193 16.21 -2.48 4.27
C TRP A 193 14.98 -3.37 4.56
N PRO A 194 14.31 -3.34 5.73
CA PRO A 194 13.12 -4.15 5.96
C PRO A 194 11.96 -3.79 5.02
N PHE A 195 11.84 -2.52 4.63
CA PHE A 195 10.80 -2.06 3.71
C PHE A 195 11.11 -2.47 2.27
N LEU A 196 12.37 -2.43 1.85
CA LEU A 196 12.79 -2.93 0.54
C LEU A 196 12.62 -4.45 0.46
N ALA A 197 13.02 -5.18 1.51
CA ALA A 197 12.83 -6.62 1.61
C ALA A 197 11.34 -6.99 1.58
N ALA A 198 10.49 -6.25 2.30
CA ALA A 198 9.05 -6.45 2.26
C ALA A 198 8.48 -6.21 0.85
N PHE A 199 8.90 -5.14 0.15
CA PHE A 199 8.49 -4.91 -1.23
C PHE A 199 8.88 -6.06 -2.16
N ILE A 200 10.14 -6.51 -2.11
CA ILE A 200 10.62 -7.64 -2.92
C ILE A 200 9.83 -8.90 -2.57
N LEU A 201 9.59 -9.17 -1.30
CA LEU A 201 8.87 -10.35 -0.84
C LEU A 201 7.40 -10.33 -1.30
N VAL A 202 6.75 -9.17 -1.31
CA VAL A 202 5.39 -8.98 -1.84
C VAL A 202 5.37 -9.11 -3.37
N ALA A 203 6.36 -8.57 -4.07
CA ALA A 203 6.49 -8.73 -5.53
C ALA A 203 6.68 -10.19 -5.93
N LEU A 204 7.54 -10.91 -5.23
CA LEU A 204 7.70 -12.35 -5.43
C LEU A 204 6.44 -13.11 -5.04
N SER A 205 5.75 -12.68 -3.98
CA SER A 205 4.57 -13.41 -3.50
C SER A 205 3.46 -13.42 -4.52
N VAL A 206 3.07 -12.25 -5.03
CA VAL A 206 1.98 -12.14 -6.01
C VAL A 206 2.28 -12.90 -7.31
N LEU A 207 3.56 -12.98 -7.72
CA LEU A 207 4.00 -13.68 -8.91
C LEU A 207 4.05 -15.20 -8.71
N PHE A 208 4.63 -15.67 -7.60
CA PHE A 208 4.79 -17.09 -7.31
C PHE A 208 3.50 -17.77 -6.88
N ILE A 209 2.55 -17.04 -6.30
CA ILE A 209 1.17 -17.54 -6.16
C ILE A 209 0.31 -17.25 -7.40
N LYS A 210 0.91 -16.87 -8.54
CA LYS A 210 0.24 -16.70 -9.84
C LYS A 210 -1.00 -15.78 -9.82
N ASN A 211 -1.09 -14.90 -8.82
CA ASN A 211 -2.24 -14.01 -8.59
C ASN A 211 -2.12 -12.67 -9.35
N HIS A 212 -0.94 -12.39 -9.89
CA HIS A 212 -0.68 -11.24 -10.76
C HIS A 212 0.22 -11.62 -11.94
N TYR A 213 0.12 -10.85 -13.02
CA TYR A 213 1.11 -10.80 -14.09
C TYR A 213 2.19 -9.76 -13.80
N LEU A 214 3.32 -9.86 -14.51
CA LEU A 214 4.40 -8.87 -14.46
C LEU A 214 3.92 -7.46 -14.86
N ALA A 215 2.96 -7.37 -15.78
CA ALA A 215 2.33 -6.11 -16.14
C ALA A 215 1.64 -5.44 -14.93
N ASP A 216 0.95 -6.23 -14.09
CA ASP A 216 0.27 -5.72 -12.90
C ASP A 216 1.27 -5.20 -11.86
N VAL A 217 2.41 -5.91 -11.72
CA VAL A 217 3.53 -5.50 -10.85
C VAL A 217 4.14 -4.20 -11.36
N ALA A 218 4.42 -4.09 -12.66
CA ALA A 218 4.92 -2.85 -13.24
C ALA A 218 3.93 -1.69 -13.05
N GLY A 219 2.63 -1.93 -13.28
CA GLY A 219 1.56 -0.97 -13.03
C GLY A 219 1.51 -0.50 -11.58
N GLY A 220 1.64 -1.44 -10.62
CA GLY A 220 1.69 -1.12 -9.19
C GLY A 220 2.90 -0.25 -8.82
N VAL A 221 4.09 -0.59 -9.31
CA VAL A 221 5.31 0.23 -9.09
C VAL A 221 5.12 1.63 -9.67
N LEU A 222 4.63 1.74 -10.91
CA LEU A 222 4.38 3.02 -11.57
C LEU A 222 3.37 3.87 -10.80
N LEU A 223 2.28 3.26 -10.34
CA LEU A 223 1.27 3.97 -9.54
C LEU A 223 1.85 4.45 -8.21
N GLY A 224 2.48 3.57 -7.43
CA GLY A 224 3.07 3.93 -6.14
C GLY A 224 4.14 5.02 -6.30
N GLN A 225 4.95 4.95 -7.36
CA GLN A 225 5.95 5.96 -7.69
C GLN A 225 5.31 7.31 -8.04
N SER A 226 4.23 7.29 -8.82
CA SER A 226 3.50 8.49 -9.24
C SER A 226 2.84 9.17 -8.05
N ILE A 227 2.16 8.41 -7.18
CA ILE A 227 1.57 8.92 -5.94
C ILE A 227 2.66 9.54 -5.05
N TYR A 228 3.81 8.90 -4.91
CA TYR A 228 4.91 9.47 -4.14
C TYR A 228 5.39 10.82 -4.70
N LEU A 229 5.60 10.92 -6.02
CA LEU A 229 6.16 12.11 -6.67
C LEU A 229 5.16 13.26 -6.82
N LEU A 230 3.89 12.95 -7.09
CA LEU A 230 2.86 13.94 -7.40
C LEU A 230 2.03 14.36 -6.18
N VAL A 231 1.90 13.47 -5.18
CA VAL A 231 1.06 13.71 -4.00
C VAL A 231 1.92 13.85 -2.76
N PHE A 232 2.57 12.77 -2.32
CA PHE A 232 3.22 12.73 -1.01
C PHE A 232 4.33 13.78 -0.88
N ARG A 233 5.31 13.75 -1.79
CA ARG A 233 6.49 14.60 -1.73
C ARG A 233 6.14 16.09 -1.87
N PRO A 234 5.27 16.52 -2.80
CA PRO A 234 4.85 17.92 -2.88
C PRO A 234 4.01 18.38 -1.68
N ALA A 235 3.10 17.53 -1.18
CA ALA A 235 2.27 17.88 -0.03
C ALA A 235 3.10 18.07 1.24
N CYS A 236 4.04 17.15 1.51
CA CYS A 236 4.96 17.25 2.64
C CYS A 236 5.88 18.47 2.51
N ARG A 237 6.47 18.72 1.32
CA ARG A 237 7.34 19.89 1.09
C ARG A 237 6.65 21.23 1.27
N ARG A 238 5.34 21.31 0.99
CA ARG A 238 4.54 22.53 1.10
C ARG A 238 3.86 22.68 2.47
N GLY A 239 3.99 21.69 3.36
CA GLY A 239 3.32 21.72 4.67
C GLY A 239 1.79 21.73 4.57
N LEU A 240 1.20 21.13 3.52
CA LEU A 240 -0.23 21.28 3.21
C LEU A 240 -1.16 20.77 4.33
N LEU A 241 -0.70 19.81 5.12
CA LEU A 241 -1.49 19.19 6.19
C LEU A 241 -1.04 19.63 7.59
N ASP A 242 -0.01 20.48 7.72
CA ASP A 242 0.59 20.84 9.01
C ASP A 242 -0.38 21.60 9.93
N ARG A 243 -1.37 22.28 9.33
CA ARG A 243 -2.38 23.07 10.04
C ARG A 243 -3.70 22.32 10.28
N LEU A 244 -3.86 21.11 9.74
CA LEU A 244 -5.09 20.36 9.88
C LEU A 244 -5.10 19.60 11.22
N PRO A 245 -6.23 19.62 11.97
CA PRO A 245 -6.34 18.81 13.17
C PRO A 245 -6.43 17.32 12.80
N GLY A 246 -5.81 16.45 13.61
CA GLY A 246 -5.81 14.99 13.37
C GLY A 246 -7.20 14.39 13.31
N SER A 247 -8.14 14.94 14.09
CA SER A 247 -9.55 14.56 14.07
C SER A 247 -10.22 14.77 12.71
N LEU A 248 -9.80 15.75 11.91
CA LEU A 248 -10.31 15.96 10.55
C LEU A 248 -9.83 14.85 9.61
N VAL A 249 -8.55 14.47 9.70
CA VAL A 249 -7.98 13.39 8.87
C VAL A 249 -8.65 12.05 9.20
N VAL A 250 -8.84 11.77 10.49
CA VAL A 250 -9.57 10.59 10.97
C VAL A 250 -11.03 10.65 10.50
N GLY A 251 -11.69 11.80 10.62
CA GLY A 251 -13.07 12.01 10.20
C GLY A 251 -13.27 11.79 8.70
N VAL A 252 -12.38 12.31 7.85
CA VAL A 252 -12.41 12.07 6.40
C VAL A 252 -12.18 10.60 6.08
N SER A 253 -11.23 9.95 6.76
CA SER A 253 -10.95 8.52 6.55
C SER A 253 -12.14 7.65 6.96
N LEU A 254 -12.78 7.96 8.09
CA LEU A 254 -14.00 7.31 8.55
C LEU A 254 -15.17 7.55 7.59
N ALA A 255 -15.37 8.77 7.12
CA ALA A 255 -16.42 9.10 6.17
C ALA A 255 -16.23 8.35 4.85
N ALA A 256 -15.00 8.26 4.34
CA ALA A 256 -14.67 7.48 3.16
C ALA A 256 -14.96 5.98 3.37
N ALA A 257 -14.54 5.42 4.52
CA ALA A 257 -14.85 4.04 4.91
C ALA A 257 -16.35 3.77 4.98
N THR A 258 -17.11 4.65 5.65
CA THR A 258 -18.57 4.53 5.76
C THR A 258 -19.25 4.63 4.40
N ALA A 259 -18.85 5.58 3.55
CA ALA A 259 -19.40 5.72 2.21
C ALA A 259 -19.14 4.47 1.35
N ALA A 260 -17.94 3.89 1.42
CA ALA A 260 -17.61 2.64 0.74
C ALA A 260 -18.45 1.46 1.27
N THR A 261 -18.62 1.34 2.59
CA THR A 261 -19.47 0.31 3.21
C THR A 261 -20.92 0.43 2.76
N LEU A 262 -21.49 1.64 2.80
CA LEU A 262 -22.89 1.88 2.40
C LEU A 262 -23.09 1.59 0.91
N GLY A 263 -22.15 2.02 0.06
CA GLY A 263 -22.16 1.68 -1.37
C GLY A 263 -22.14 0.17 -1.60
N PHE A 264 -21.24 -0.53 -0.92
CA PHE A 264 -21.16 -2.00 -0.99
C PHE A 264 -22.46 -2.68 -0.54
N MET A 265 -23.03 -2.27 0.60
CA MET A 265 -24.30 -2.83 1.11
C MET A 265 -25.46 -2.57 0.16
N SER A 266 -25.53 -1.39 -0.47
CA SER A 266 -26.61 -1.05 -1.40
C SER A 266 -26.63 -1.87 -2.68
N LEU A 267 -25.50 -2.48 -3.06
CA LEU A 267 -25.39 -3.35 -4.24
C LEU A 267 -25.66 -4.83 -3.92
N GLN A 268 -25.81 -5.20 -2.65
CA GLN A 268 -26.11 -6.57 -2.22
C GLN A 268 -27.58 -6.79 -1.82
N GLY A 269 -28.39 -5.73 -1.72
CA GLY A 269 -29.84 -5.79 -1.46
C GLY A 269 -30.65 -5.67 -2.73
#